data_AF-M8CIX5-F1
#
_entry.id   AF-M8CIX5-F1
#
_cell.length_a   1.000
_cell.length_b   1.000
_cell.length_c   1.000
_cell.angle_alpha   90.00
_cell.angle_beta   90.00
_cell.angle_gamma   90.00
#
_symmetry.space_group_name_H-M   'P 1'
#
loop_
_entity.id
_entity.type
_entity.pdbx_description
1 polymer ?
#
loop_
_entity_poly.entity_id
_entity_poly.type
_entity_poly.pdbx_seq_one_letter_code
_entity_poly.pdbx_strand_id
1 'polypeptide(L)'
;MAINVNKLLEAGCKVKIFMADWFALTNHNVSLRKVHDVCAYTTEMWRTVGMHLDEVELVRASDEVSRDTHRYWPLDMKVARRTKLSDMVECILSSKDMRLYGSFLYQPKGLFSDEVFDTCLHSAAILSRDEADVWLLDIGQRASNKVVERYREREAAMREDRHRPVVALSHGVLPSLLEYPEIEMFGDPRWAIYMEDTEWEVGRAMRKAFCPPGTADGNPCLEYIRQIIFPLFGKFEVATL
;
A
#
# COMPACT_ATOMS: atom_id res chain seq x y z
N MET A 1 -4.45 7.25 2.87
CA MET A 1 -3.07 7.75 3.15
C MET A 1 -3.03 9.10 3.86
N ALA A 2 -3.61 10.18 3.32
CA ALA A 2 -3.55 11.53 3.93
C ALA A 2 -3.90 11.59 5.43
N ILE A 3 -5.02 10.97 5.82
CA ILE A 3 -5.45 10.87 7.23
C ILE A 3 -4.37 10.24 8.12
N ASN A 4 -3.72 9.17 7.66
CA ASN A 4 -2.71 8.46 8.45
C ASN A 4 -1.40 9.25 8.52
N VAL A 5 -1.01 9.93 7.44
CA VAL A 5 0.16 10.82 7.43
C VAL A 5 -0.04 11.98 8.41
N ASN A 6 -1.19 12.65 8.36
CA ASN A 6 -1.48 13.75 9.29
C ASN A 6 -1.48 13.27 10.75
N LYS A 7 -2.05 12.10 11.05
CA LYS A 7 -1.97 11.51 12.40
C LYS A 7 -0.54 11.26 12.87
N LEU A 8 0.34 10.81 11.98
CA LEU A 8 1.76 10.62 12.31
C LEU A 8 2.44 11.97 12.59
N LEU A 9 2.18 12.99 11.77
CA LEU A 9 2.71 14.34 11.97
C LEU A 9 2.21 14.95 13.29
N GLU A 10 0.91 14.85 13.58
CA GLU A 10 0.28 15.29 14.82
C GLU A 10 0.85 14.58 16.05
N ALA A 11 1.26 13.31 15.90
CA ALA A 11 1.96 12.54 16.93
C ALA A 11 3.45 12.92 17.09
N GLY A 12 3.95 13.89 16.29
CA GLY A 12 5.33 14.37 16.34
C GLY A 12 6.31 13.54 15.51
N CYS A 13 5.83 12.66 14.62
CA CYS A 13 6.71 11.92 13.72
C CYS A 13 7.25 12.81 12.61
N LYS A 14 8.50 12.57 12.20
CA LYS A 14 9.02 13.08 10.93
C LYS A 14 8.63 12.10 9.83
N VAL A 15 7.90 12.57 8.82
CA VAL A 15 7.37 11.70 7.78
C VAL A 15 8.11 11.93 6.47
N LYS A 16 8.59 10.84 5.86
CA LYS A 16 9.03 10.80 4.47
C LYS A 16 8.05 9.99 3.64
N ILE A 17 7.63 10.49 2.49
CA ILE A 17 6.84 9.72 1.52
C ILE A 17 7.75 9.31 0.38
N PHE A 18 7.85 7.99 0.19
CA PHE A 18 8.69 7.38 -0.82
C PHE A 18 7.90 7.17 -2.11
N MET A 19 8.17 8.01 -3.11
CA MET A 19 7.54 7.99 -4.43
C MET A 19 8.15 6.87 -5.27
N ALA A 20 7.37 5.82 -5.52
CA ALA A 20 7.82 4.56 -6.09
C ALA A 20 7.98 4.59 -7.62
N ASP A 21 8.71 5.57 -8.16
CA ASP A 21 8.79 5.84 -9.59
C ASP A 21 9.42 4.70 -10.42
N TRP A 22 10.54 4.14 -9.96
CA TRP A 22 11.17 3.00 -10.60
C TRP A 22 10.40 1.69 -10.45
N PHE A 23 9.76 1.48 -9.30
CA PHE A 23 8.97 0.27 -9.06
C PHE A 23 7.76 0.19 -9.99
N ALA A 24 7.16 1.34 -10.33
CA ALA A 24 6.03 1.40 -11.25
C ALA A 24 6.37 0.96 -12.69
N LEU A 25 7.66 0.85 -13.06
CA LEU A 25 8.10 0.38 -14.37
C LEU A 25 8.03 -1.14 -14.55
N THR A 26 7.77 -1.90 -13.48
CA THR A 26 7.46 -3.33 -13.59
C THR A 26 6.22 -3.57 -14.45
N ASN A 27 5.31 -2.58 -14.53
CA ASN A 27 4.19 -2.58 -15.46
C ASN A 27 4.63 -2.19 -16.88
N HIS A 28 4.61 -3.15 -17.80
CA HIS A 28 5.04 -2.98 -19.20
C HIS A 28 4.30 -1.89 -19.99
N ASN A 29 3.12 -1.44 -19.54
CA ASN A 29 2.33 -0.43 -20.24
C ASN A 29 2.60 1.02 -19.77
N VAL A 30 3.53 1.20 -18.82
CA VAL A 30 3.79 2.48 -18.16
C VAL A 30 5.20 2.96 -18.49
N SER A 31 5.33 4.25 -18.87
CA SER A 31 6.64 4.88 -19.08
C SER A 31 7.01 5.75 -17.89
N LEU A 32 8.32 5.96 -17.65
CA LEU A 32 8.81 6.85 -16.59
C LEU A 32 8.14 8.22 -16.59
N ARG A 33 7.92 8.80 -17.77
CA ARG A 33 7.22 10.07 -17.91
C ARG A 33 5.81 10.00 -17.33
N LYS A 34 5.03 8.98 -17.68
CA LYS A 34 3.69 8.78 -17.13
C LYS A 34 3.74 8.57 -15.61
N VAL A 35 4.73 7.84 -15.11
CA VAL A 35 4.90 7.66 -13.66
C VAL A 35 5.15 9.00 -12.96
N HIS A 36 6.01 9.84 -13.51
CA HIS A 36 6.27 11.17 -12.95
C HIS A 36 5.02 12.06 -12.99
N ASP A 37 4.26 12.02 -14.10
CA ASP A 37 3.00 12.75 -14.22
C ASP A 37 1.99 12.29 -13.15
N VAL A 38 1.88 10.97 -12.92
CA VAL A 38 1.04 10.39 -11.86
C VAL A 38 1.55 10.78 -10.47
N CYS A 39 2.86 10.79 -10.22
CA CYS A 39 3.44 11.21 -8.96
C CYS A 39 3.12 12.67 -8.64
N ALA A 40 3.23 13.56 -9.65
CA ALA A 40 2.86 14.97 -9.52
C ALA A 40 1.36 15.13 -9.26
N TYR A 41 0.52 14.47 -10.06
CA TYR A 41 -0.94 14.44 -9.87
C TYR A 41 -1.31 14.00 -8.45
N THR A 42 -0.74 12.89 -7.98
CA THR A 42 -1.07 12.34 -6.67
C THR A 42 -0.62 13.27 -5.53
N THR A 43 0.51 13.97 -5.72
CA THR A 43 0.98 14.99 -4.76
C THR A 43 0.00 16.16 -4.66
N GLU A 44 -0.50 16.67 -5.79
CA GLU A 44 -1.53 17.71 -5.79
C GLU A 44 -2.82 17.22 -5.14
N MET A 45 -3.22 15.97 -5.40
CA MET A 45 -4.38 15.37 -4.74
C MET A 45 -4.21 15.28 -3.23
N TRP A 46 -3.02 14.95 -2.72
CA TRP A 46 -2.77 14.98 -1.27
C TRP A 46 -2.89 16.39 -0.69
N ARG A 47 -2.43 17.41 -1.43
CA ARG A 47 -2.59 18.81 -1.02
C ARG A 47 -4.07 19.19 -0.91
N THR A 48 -4.88 18.84 -1.90
CA THR A 48 -6.30 19.24 -1.93
C THR A 48 -7.13 18.57 -0.83
N VAL A 49 -6.80 17.34 -0.45
CA VAL A 49 -7.48 16.63 0.66
C VAL A 49 -6.94 17.01 2.05
N GLY A 50 -6.06 18.01 2.14
CA GLY A 50 -5.58 18.54 3.41
C GLY A 50 -4.44 17.75 4.05
N MET A 51 -3.62 17.03 3.28
CA MET A 51 -2.36 16.50 3.82
C MET A 51 -1.40 17.67 4.11
N HIS A 52 -0.75 17.66 5.28
CA HIS A 52 0.23 18.69 5.67
C HIS A 52 1.56 18.49 4.92
N LEU A 53 1.55 18.64 3.60
CA LEU A 53 2.70 18.34 2.74
C LEU A 53 3.95 19.19 3.05
N ASP A 54 3.78 20.38 3.61
CA ASP A 54 4.90 21.25 3.99
C ASP A 54 5.72 20.67 5.15
N GLU A 55 5.16 19.71 5.90
CA GLU A 55 5.82 18.99 6.99
C GLU A 55 6.33 17.60 6.56
N VAL A 56 6.15 17.23 5.29
CA VAL A 56 6.51 15.92 4.72
C VAL A 56 7.69 16.06 3.77
N GLU A 57 8.66 15.15 3.88
CA GLU A 57 9.73 15.03 2.89
C GLU A 57 9.30 14.08 1.76
N LEU A 58 9.09 14.61 0.56
CA LEU A 58 8.85 13.79 -0.63
C LEU A 58 10.16 13.30 -1.22
N VAL A 59 10.29 11.98 -1.37
CA VAL A 59 11.54 11.34 -1.77
C VAL A 59 11.28 10.40 -2.93
N ARG A 60 12.01 10.55 -4.05
CA ARG A 60 11.88 9.66 -5.21
C ARG A 60 12.74 8.42 -5.05
N ALA A 61 12.16 7.25 -5.33
CA ALA A 61 12.88 5.99 -5.26
C ALA A 61 14.09 5.95 -6.19
N SER A 62 13.94 6.40 -7.43
CA SER A 62 15.02 6.43 -8.41
C SER A 62 16.23 7.25 -7.96
N ASP A 63 16.00 8.45 -7.41
CA ASP A 63 17.06 9.33 -6.89
C ASP A 63 17.80 8.68 -5.73
N GLU A 64 17.04 8.06 -4.83
CA GLU A 64 17.56 7.46 -3.61
C GLU A 64 18.36 6.19 -3.87
N VAL A 65 17.87 5.33 -4.75
CA VAL A 65 18.62 4.16 -5.20
C VAL A 65 19.87 4.60 -5.96
N SER A 66 19.75 5.63 -6.81
CA SER A 66 20.90 6.14 -7.58
C SER A 66 21.99 6.72 -6.66
N ARG A 67 21.60 7.48 -5.63
CA ARG A 67 22.53 8.08 -4.66
C ARG A 67 23.36 7.03 -3.93
N ASP A 68 22.77 5.88 -3.61
CA ASP A 68 23.41 4.81 -2.85
C ASP A 68 23.51 3.48 -3.64
N THR A 69 23.75 3.59 -4.95
CA THR A 69 23.77 2.46 -5.91
C THR A 69 24.67 1.32 -5.42
N HIS A 70 25.84 1.65 -4.87
CA HIS A 70 26.85 0.71 -4.42
C HIS A 70 26.45 -0.09 -3.17
N ARG A 71 25.50 0.38 -2.36
CA ARG A 71 24.96 -0.34 -1.20
C ARG A 71 23.63 -1.01 -1.54
N TYR A 72 22.78 -0.33 -2.31
CA TYR A 72 21.44 -0.78 -2.62
C TYR A 72 21.41 -2.07 -3.44
N TRP A 73 22.11 -2.13 -4.59
CA TRP A 73 22.06 -3.33 -5.45
C TRP A 73 22.70 -4.57 -4.81
N PRO A 74 23.83 -4.47 -4.08
CA PRO A 74 24.32 -5.60 -3.31
C PRO A 74 23.35 -6.06 -2.22
N LEU A 75 22.62 -5.14 -1.58
CA LEU A 75 21.59 -5.47 -0.60
C LEU A 75 20.40 -6.21 -1.24
N ASP A 76 19.90 -5.73 -2.38
CA ASP A 76 18.87 -6.41 -3.18
C ASP A 76 19.27 -7.86 -3.55
N MET A 77 20.48 -8.01 -4.09
CA MET A 77 21.05 -9.33 -4.40
C MET A 77 21.22 -10.19 -3.13
N LYS A 78 21.56 -9.58 -1.99
CA LYS A 78 21.66 -10.27 -0.70
C LYS A 78 20.29 -10.74 -0.21
N VAL A 79 19.23 -9.95 -0.37
CA VAL A 79 17.85 -10.35 -0.05
C VAL A 79 17.46 -11.57 -0.88
N ALA A 80 17.70 -11.54 -2.19
CA ALA A 80 17.41 -12.67 -3.08
C ALA A 80 18.19 -13.95 -2.68
N ARG A 81 19.47 -13.82 -2.30
CA ARG A 81 20.29 -14.97 -1.88
C ARG A 81 19.93 -15.53 -0.50
N ARG A 82 19.38 -14.70 0.39
CA ARG A 82 19.06 -15.08 1.78
C ARG A 82 17.60 -15.53 1.95
N THR A 83 16.74 -15.28 0.97
CA THR A 83 15.33 -15.71 0.99
C THR A 83 15.13 -16.95 0.13
N LYS A 84 14.47 -18.00 0.65
CA LYS A 84 14.12 -19.15 -0.19
C LYS A 84 13.03 -18.75 -1.18
N LEU A 85 13.10 -19.28 -2.41
CA LEU A 85 12.07 -18.99 -3.41
C LEU A 85 10.66 -19.38 -2.93
N SER A 86 10.51 -20.50 -2.23
CA SER A 86 9.23 -20.92 -1.63
C SER A 86 8.66 -19.87 -0.68
N ASP A 87 9.52 -19.27 0.14
CA ASP A 87 9.15 -18.31 1.16
C ASP A 87 8.73 -16.99 0.52
N MET A 88 9.43 -16.59 -0.56
CA MET A 88 9.10 -15.40 -1.34
C MET A 88 7.78 -15.56 -2.08
N VAL A 89 7.59 -16.69 -2.76
CA VAL A 89 6.33 -17.03 -3.45
C VAL A 89 5.17 -17.02 -2.45
N GLU A 90 5.33 -17.65 -1.28
CA GLU A 90 4.32 -17.62 -0.24
C GLU A 90 3.98 -16.19 0.22
N CYS A 91 4.99 -15.35 0.45
CA CYS A 91 4.78 -13.96 0.85
C CYS A 91 3.95 -13.20 -0.20
N ILE A 92 4.29 -13.32 -1.48
CA ILE A 92 3.59 -12.65 -2.58
C ILE A 92 2.17 -13.18 -2.77
N LEU A 93 1.98 -14.51 -2.77
CA LEU A 93 0.64 -15.08 -2.92
C LEU A 93 -0.26 -14.73 -1.73
N SER A 94 0.31 -14.65 -0.52
CA SER A 94 -0.44 -14.26 0.69
C SER A 94 -0.84 -12.78 0.71
N SER A 95 -0.09 -11.88 0.05
CA SER A 95 -0.49 -10.47 -0.07
C SER A 95 -1.54 -10.25 -1.16
N LYS A 96 -1.65 -11.18 -2.12
CA LYS A 96 -2.70 -11.22 -3.14
C LYS A 96 -3.99 -11.90 -2.68
N ASP A 97 -4.06 -12.36 -1.43
CA ASP A 97 -5.27 -12.98 -0.90
C ASP A 97 -6.37 -11.92 -0.80
N MET A 98 -7.29 -11.91 -1.78
CA MET A 98 -8.35 -10.91 -1.85
C MET A 98 -9.37 -11.02 -0.71
N ARG A 99 -9.28 -12.02 0.18
CA ARG A 99 -10.03 -12.02 1.44
C ARG A 99 -9.71 -10.81 2.29
N LEU A 100 -8.49 -10.29 2.18
CA LEU A 100 -8.07 -9.04 2.81
C LEU A 100 -8.80 -7.80 2.26
N TYR A 101 -9.42 -7.93 1.09
CA TYR A 101 -10.21 -6.91 0.40
C TYR A 101 -11.71 -7.25 0.36
N GLY A 102 -12.17 -8.24 1.15
CA GLY A 102 -13.57 -8.66 1.24
C GLY A 102 -14.00 -9.73 0.22
N SER A 103 -13.07 -10.30 -0.54
CA SER A 103 -13.35 -11.27 -1.62
C SER A 103 -12.97 -12.69 -1.23
N PHE A 104 -13.90 -13.64 -1.31
CA PHE A 104 -13.71 -15.01 -0.81
C PHE A 104 -13.34 -16.04 -1.88
N LEU A 105 -13.41 -15.69 -3.18
CA LEU A 105 -13.27 -16.66 -4.27
C LEU A 105 -11.96 -16.52 -5.07
N TYR A 106 -11.12 -15.53 -4.79
CA TYR A 106 -9.88 -15.35 -5.54
C TYR A 106 -8.78 -16.34 -5.13
N GLN A 107 -8.25 -17.07 -6.10
CA GLN A 107 -6.99 -17.80 -5.95
C GLN A 107 -5.95 -17.24 -6.93
N PRO A 108 -4.76 -16.86 -6.46
CA PRO A 108 -3.73 -16.30 -7.33
C PRO A 108 -3.25 -17.37 -8.34
N LYS A 109 -3.37 -17.06 -9.64
CA LYS A 109 -2.93 -17.93 -10.74
C LYS A 109 -1.48 -17.65 -11.07
N GLY A 110 -0.58 -18.46 -10.51
CA GLY A 110 0.85 -18.38 -10.80
C GLY A 110 1.51 -17.08 -10.35
N LEU A 111 2.80 -16.96 -10.63
CA LEU A 111 3.63 -15.82 -10.28
C LEU A 111 4.54 -15.53 -11.46
N PHE A 112 4.63 -14.26 -11.88
CA PHE A 112 5.63 -13.87 -12.86
C PHE A 112 6.97 -13.57 -12.20
N SER A 113 8.05 -13.64 -12.99
CA SER A 113 9.41 -13.49 -12.45
C SER A 113 9.67 -12.07 -11.94
N ASP A 114 9.11 -11.06 -12.61
CA ASP A 114 9.20 -9.66 -12.23
C ASP A 114 8.62 -9.40 -10.83
N GLU A 115 7.60 -10.15 -10.40
CA GLU A 115 7.02 -9.99 -9.05
C GLU A 115 7.98 -10.44 -7.93
N VAL A 116 8.81 -11.45 -8.22
CA VAL A 116 9.89 -11.90 -7.32
C VAL A 116 10.96 -10.80 -7.23
N PHE A 117 11.36 -10.25 -8.38
CA PHE A 117 12.35 -9.17 -8.44
C PHE A 117 11.84 -7.89 -7.76
N ASP A 118 10.60 -7.49 -8.01
CA ASP A 118 9.97 -6.32 -7.41
C ASP A 118 9.89 -6.45 -5.88
N THR A 119 9.56 -7.64 -5.38
CA THR A 119 9.57 -7.92 -3.95
C THR A 119 10.97 -7.77 -3.34
N CYS A 120 12.02 -8.21 -4.04
CA CYS A 120 13.40 -7.99 -3.62
C CYS A 120 13.73 -6.50 -3.58
N LEU A 121 13.38 -5.77 -4.65
CA LEU A 121 13.66 -4.34 -4.82
C LEU A 121 13.01 -3.53 -3.69
N HIS A 122 11.73 -3.80 -3.42
CA HIS A 122 10.99 -3.16 -2.32
C HIS A 122 11.57 -3.52 -0.95
N SER A 123 11.95 -4.79 -0.73
CA SER A 123 12.57 -5.22 0.51
C SER A 123 13.92 -4.54 0.73
N ALA A 124 14.73 -4.41 -0.32
CA ALA A 124 16.00 -3.69 -0.28
C ALA A 124 15.80 -2.20 0.01
N ALA A 125 14.75 -1.58 -0.55
CA ALA A 125 14.40 -0.19 -0.23
C ALA A 125 14.11 -0.01 1.26
N ILE A 126 13.29 -0.90 1.84
CA ILE A 126 12.99 -0.90 3.28
C ILE A 126 14.28 -1.08 4.09
N LEU A 127 15.09 -2.08 3.75
CA LEU A 127 16.31 -2.44 4.47
C LEU A 127 17.43 -1.40 4.32
N SER A 128 17.45 -0.66 3.21
CA SER A 128 18.46 0.36 2.94
C SER A 128 18.31 1.60 3.81
N ARG A 129 17.15 1.80 4.43
CA ARG A 129 16.84 2.93 5.32
C ARG A 129 16.80 2.49 6.77
N ASP A 130 17.98 2.33 7.34
CA ASP A 130 18.14 2.03 8.76
C ASP A 130 17.77 3.23 9.66
N GLU A 131 17.58 4.42 9.10
CA GLU A 131 17.09 5.60 9.81
C GLU A 131 15.57 5.61 10.07
N ALA A 132 14.79 4.79 9.37
CA ALA A 132 13.34 4.76 9.53
C ALA A 132 12.93 3.88 10.71
N ASP A 133 12.30 4.48 11.72
CA ASP A 133 11.79 3.73 12.88
C ASP A 133 10.48 2.99 12.58
N VAL A 134 9.64 3.56 11.70
CA VAL A 134 8.31 3.04 11.34
C VAL A 134 8.11 3.11 9.84
N TRP A 135 7.64 2.01 9.25
CA TRP A 135 7.21 1.93 7.87
C TRP A 135 5.68 1.88 7.81
N LEU A 136 5.04 2.97 7.38
CA LEU A 136 3.62 2.97 7.06
C LEU A 136 3.45 2.42 5.64
N LEU A 137 2.97 1.18 5.53
CA LEU A 137 2.87 0.45 4.27
C LEU A 137 1.40 0.16 3.96
N ASP A 138 1.10 0.09 2.66
CA ASP A 138 -0.19 -0.44 2.23
C ASP A 138 -0.23 -1.98 2.30
N ILE A 139 -1.42 -2.58 2.32
CA ILE A 139 -1.56 -4.03 2.31
C ILE A 139 -0.94 -4.68 1.07
N GLY A 140 -0.92 -3.97 -0.07
CA GLY A 140 -0.24 -4.43 -1.29
C GLY A 140 1.27 -4.59 -1.11
N GLN A 141 1.87 -3.87 -0.15
CA GLN A 141 3.31 -3.93 0.16
C GLN A 141 3.65 -4.93 1.27
N ARG A 142 2.65 -5.67 1.78
CA ARG A 142 2.81 -6.64 2.87
C ARG A 142 3.77 -7.78 2.53
N ALA A 143 3.87 -8.19 1.27
CA ALA A 143 4.81 -9.24 0.84
C ALA A 143 6.24 -8.84 1.14
N SER A 144 6.64 -7.64 0.72
CA SER A 144 7.98 -7.11 0.93
C SER A 144 8.29 -6.97 2.41
N ASN A 145 7.34 -6.50 3.22
CA ASN A 145 7.56 -6.43 4.67
C ASN A 145 7.79 -7.82 5.31
N LYS A 146 6.99 -8.84 4.94
CA LYS A 146 7.21 -10.21 5.42
C LYS A 146 8.57 -10.76 5.01
N VAL A 147 9.02 -10.45 3.79
CA VAL A 147 10.37 -10.83 3.32
C VAL A 147 11.45 -10.13 4.15
N VAL A 148 11.27 -8.85 4.48
CA VAL A 148 12.18 -8.09 5.36
C VAL A 148 12.25 -8.72 6.76
N GLU A 149 11.11 -9.08 7.36
CA GLU A 149 11.06 -9.75 8.66
C GLU A 149 11.84 -11.08 8.62
N ARG A 150 11.53 -11.96 7.65
CA ARG A 150 12.22 -13.24 7.46
C ARG A 150 13.72 -13.06 7.20
N TYR A 151 14.10 -12.06 6.42
CA TYR A 151 15.50 -11.72 6.16
C TYR A 151 16.23 -11.36 7.46
N ARG A 152 15.65 -10.47 8.27
CA ARG A 152 16.25 -10.01 9.53
C ARG A 152 16.37 -11.15 10.55
N GLU A 153 15.36 -12.00 10.67
CA GLU A 153 15.41 -13.21 11.51
C GLU A 153 16.59 -14.11 11.13
N ARG A 154 16.80 -14.31 9.82
CA ARG A 154 17.87 -15.16 9.32
C ARG A 154 19.26 -14.56 9.54
N GLU A 155 19.43 -13.26 9.34
CA GLU A 155 20.70 -12.57 9.62
C GLU A 155 21.01 -12.57 11.13
N ALA A 156 20.01 -12.39 11.99
CA ALA A 156 20.15 -12.49 13.44
C ALA A 156 20.56 -13.90 13.88
N ALA A 157 19.96 -14.94 13.29
CA ALA A 157 20.31 -16.34 13.56
C ALA A 157 21.75 -16.69 13.16
N MET A 158 22.27 -16.05 12.09
CA MET A 158 23.67 -16.21 11.67
C MET A 158 24.66 -15.36 12.48
N ARG A 159 24.19 -14.59 13.47
CA ARG A 159 24.98 -13.66 14.30
C ARG A 159 25.76 -12.63 13.48
N GLU A 160 25.35 -12.41 12.23
CA GLU A 160 25.98 -11.44 11.33
C GLU A 160 25.47 -10.02 11.62
N ASP A 161 24.31 -9.87 12.26
CA ASP A 161 23.76 -8.55 12.55
C ASP A 161 22.68 -8.51 13.64
N ARG A 162 22.65 -7.43 14.43
CA ARG A 162 21.55 -7.09 15.36
C ARG A 162 20.94 -5.76 14.94
N HIS A 163 20.14 -5.80 13.88
CA HIS A 163 19.36 -4.64 13.47
C HIS A 163 18.11 -4.46 14.34
N ARG A 164 17.63 -3.21 14.39
CA ARG A 164 16.37 -2.85 15.02
C ARG A 164 15.20 -3.50 14.26
N PRO A 165 14.13 -3.93 14.94
CA PRO A 165 12.94 -4.43 14.28
C PRO A 165 12.30 -3.31 13.45
N VAL A 166 11.93 -3.63 12.21
CA VAL A 166 11.14 -2.74 11.36
C VAL A 166 9.69 -2.79 11.85
N VAL A 167 9.17 -1.68 12.38
CA VAL A 167 7.76 -1.59 12.73
C VAL A 167 6.98 -1.23 11.48
N ALA A 168 6.35 -2.22 10.85
CA ALA A 168 5.44 -1.98 9.75
C ALA A 168 4.00 -1.78 10.27
N LEU A 169 3.46 -0.59 10.02
CA LEU A 169 2.04 -0.32 10.21
C LEU A 169 1.36 -0.52 8.86
N SER A 170 0.61 -1.62 8.72
CA SER A 170 -0.28 -1.80 7.58
C SER A 170 -1.61 -1.12 7.88
N HIS A 171 -1.95 -0.06 7.16
CA HIS A 171 -3.32 0.44 7.22
C HIS A 171 -4.23 -0.48 6.39
N GLY A 172 -5.49 -0.61 6.81
CA GLY A 172 -6.49 -1.32 6.01
C GLY A 172 -6.64 -0.68 4.64
N VAL A 173 -6.89 -1.49 3.61
CA VAL A 173 -7.39 -0.96 2.34
C VAL A 173 -8.90 -0.79 2.46
N LEU A 174 -9.41 0.29 1.86
CA LEU A 174 -10.84 0.45 1.71
C LEU A 174 -11.38 -0.70 0.85
N PRO A 175 -12.39 -1.45 1.32
CA PRO A 175 -12.92 -2.56 0.56
C PRO A 175 -13.60 -2.07 -0.72
N SER A 176 -13.74 -2.98 -1.70
CA SER A 176 -14.61 -2.75 -2.84
C SER A 176 -16.06 -2.54 -2.37
N LEU A 177 -16.85 -1.75 -3.09
CA LEU A 177 -18.29 -1.63 -2.80
C LEU A 177 -19.07 -2.85 -3.31
N LEU A 178 -18.41 -3.80 -3.98
CA LEU A 178 -18.99 -5.05 -4.47
C LEU A 178 -18.93 -6.14 -3.40
N GLU A 179 -19.92 -7.04 -3.40
CA GLU A 179 -19.91 -8.26 -2.58
C GLU A 179 -18.85 -9.27 -3.08
N TYR A 180 -18.74 -9.40 -4.41
CA TYR A 180 -17.83 -10.32 -5.08
C TYR A 180 -17.10 -9.61 -6.23
N PRO A 181 -16.10 -8.76 -5.95
CA PRO A 181 -15.39 -8.01 -6.99
C PRO A 181 -14.74 -8.91 -8.07
N GLU A 182 -14.32 -10.12 -7.70
CA GLU A 182 -13.61 -11.07 -8.57
C GLU A 182 -14.43 -11.63 -9.74
N ILE A 183 -15.76 -11.63 -9.65
CA ILE A 183 -16.65 -12.09 -10.72
C ILE A 183 -17.24 -10.93 -11.54
N GLU A 184 -17.02 -9.70 -11.08
CA GLU A 184 -17.53 -8.50 -11.70
C GLU A 184 -16.59 -7.99 -12.79
N MET A 185 -17.16 -7.34 -13.79
CA MET A 185 -16.38 -6.84 -14.93
C MET A 185 -15.41 -5.74 -14.47
N PHE A 186 -14.19 -5.77 -15.00
CA PHE A 186 -13.23 -4.69 -14.81
C PHE A 186 -13.83 -3.37 -15.34
N GLY A 187 -13.86 -2.34 -14.49
CA GLY A 187 -14.47 -1.04 -14.80
C GLY A 187 -15.91 -0.85 -14.29
N ASP A 188 -16.46 -1.77 -13.49
CA ASP A 188 -17.69 -1.46 -12.74
C ASP A 188 -17.44 -0.27 -11.78
N PRO A 189 -18.27 0.79 -11.80
CA PRO A 189 -18.11 1.95 -10.92
C PRO A 189 -18.14 1.64 -9.41
N ARG A 190 -18.56 0.43 -9.01
CA ARG A 190 -18.56 -0.02 -7.61
C ARG A 190 -17.22 -0.60 -7.17
N TRP A 191 -16.25 -0.75 -8.07
CA TRP A 191 -14.92 -1.25 -7.71
C TRP A 191 -14.20 -0.35 -6.71
N ALA A 192 -14.27 0.95 -6.93
CA ALA A 192 -13.66 1.97 -6.09
C ALA A 192 -14.33 3.32 -6.36
N ILE A 193 -14.31 4.20 -5.36
CA ILE A 193 -14.58 5.63 -5.56
C ILE A 193 -13.24 6.30 -5.83
N TYR A 194 -13.12 6.98 -6.97
CA TYR A 194 -11.94 7.73 -7.35
C TYR A 194 -12.03 9.18 -6.85
N MET A 195 -10.88 9.85 -6.81
CA MET A 195 -10.79 11.19 -6.25
C MET A 195 -11.42 12.27 -7.15
N GLU A 196 -11.50 11.97 -8.44
CA GLU A 196 -12.08 12.80 -9.49
C GLU A 196 -13.55 12.49 -9.78
N ASP A 197 -14.12 11.47 -9.13
CA ASP A 197 -15.53 11.09 -9.33
C ASP A 197 -16.44 12.27 -8.96
N THR A 198 -17.39 12.54 -9.85
CA THR A 198 -18.43 13.55 -9.60
C THR A 198 -19.38 13.10 -8.50
N GLU A 199 -20.10 14.04 -7.89
CA GLU A 199 -21.14 13.73 -6.90
C GLU A 199 -22.14 12.68 -7.40
N TRP A 200 -22.48 12.74 -8.70
CA TRP A 200 -23.38 11.79 -9.32
C TRP A 200 -22.78 10.37 -9.42
N GLU A 201 -21.50 10.24 -9.78
CA GLU A 201 -20.77 8.96 -9.84
C GLU A 201 -20.68 8.34 -8.45
N VAL A 202 -20.26 9.12 -7.45
CA VAL A 202 -20.21 8.69 -6.05
C VAL A 202 -21.58 8.22 -5.57
N GLY A 203 -22.63 9.03 -5.80
CA GLY A 203 -24.00 8.67 -5.40
C GLY A 203 -24.50 7.41 -6.12
N ARG A 204 -24.12 7.19 -7.38
CA ARG A 204 -24.47 5.99 -8.14
C ARG A 204 -23.77 4.75 -7.59
N ALA A 205 -22.48 4.84 -7.25
CA ALA A 205 -21.71 3.75 -6.68
C ALA A 205 -22.27 3.36 -5.30
N MET A 206 -22.47 4.34 -4.41
CA MET A 206 -22.98 4.11 -3.05
C MET A 206 -24.40 3.54 -3.03
N ARG A 207 -25.30 3.97 -3.93
CA ARG A 207 -26.66 3.39 -4.03
C ARG A 207 -26.68 1.91 -4.37
N LYS A 208 -25.63 1.40 -5.02
CA LYS A 208 -25.52 0.00 -5.44
C LYS A 208 -24.45 -0.77 -4.65
N ALA A 209 -23.88 -0.15 -3.63
CA ALA A 209 -22.89 -0.77 -2.78
C ALA A 209 -23.52 -1.92 -1.99
N PHE A 210 -22.74 -2.97 -1.78
CA PHE A 210 -23.11 -4.07 -0.91
C PHE A 210 -23.22 -3.56 0.53
N CYS A 211 -24.40 -3.67 1.13
CA CYS A 211 -24.66 -3.21 2.49
C CYS A 211 -25.69 -4.13 3.16
N PRO A 212 -25.28 -5.33 3.60
CA PRO A 212 -26.20 -6.31 4.19
C PRO A 212 -26.80 -5.78 5.51
N PRO A 213 -28.13 -5.89 5.71
CA PRO A 213 -28.79 -5.41 6.91
C PRO A 213 -28.37 -6.23 8.14
N GLY A 214 -28.06 -5.56 9.25
CA GLY A 214 -27.71 -6.20 10.52
C GLY A 214 -26.29 -6.79 10.58
N THR A 215 -25.50 -6.66 9.51
CA THR A 215 -24.14 -7.20 9.45
C THR A 215 -23.12 -6.07 9.31
N ALA A 216 -22.25 -5.95 10.31
CA ALA A 216 -21.13 -5.01 10.28
C ALA A 216 -19.87 -5.61 9.64
N ASP A 217 -19.66 -6.92 9.82
CA ASP A 217 -18.49 -7.62 9.31
C ASP A 217 -18.52 -7.71 7.78
N GLY A 218 -17.42 -7.33 7.13
CA GLY A 218 -17.32 -7.28 5.67
C GLY A 218 -18.23 -6.25 4.99
N ASN A 219 -18.83 -5.30 5.71
CA ASN A 219 -19.72 -4.29 5.13
C ASN A 219 -18.92 -3.07 4.63
N PRO A 220 -18.80 -2.87 3.30
CA PRO A 220 -17.96 -1.80 2.76
C PRO A 220 -18.48 -0.40 3.09
N CYS A 221 -19.80 -0.19 3.13
CA CYS A 221 -20.37 1.12 3.48
C CYS A 221 -19.98 1.54 4.91
N LEU A 222 -20.05 0.61 5.86
CA LEU A 222 -19.65 0.88 7.24
C LEU A 222 -18.14 1.07 7.37
N GLU A 223 -17.36 0.37 6.56
CA GLU A 223 -15.91 0.51 6.55
C GLU A 223 -15.46 1.89 6.02
N TYR A 224 -16.14 2.43 5.01
CA TYR A 224 -15.92 3.83 4.57
C TYR A 224 -16.26 4.83 5.66
N ILE A 225 -17.36 4.63 6.39
CA ILE A 225 -17.70 5.48 7.55
C ILE A 225 -16.59 5.40 8.61
N ARG A 226 -16.12 4.19 8.91
CA ARG A 226 -15.10 3.94 9.94
C ARG A 226 -13.73 4.51 9.58
N GLN A 227 -13.30 4.37 8.33
CA GLN A 227 -11.95 4.73 7.89
C GLN A 227 -11.84 6.17 7.35
N ILE A 228 -12.93 6.76 6.85
CA ILE A 228 -12.93 8.10 6.26
C ILE A 228 -13.75 9.07 7.10
N ILE A 229 -15.04 8.78 7.31
CA ILE A 229 -15.97 9.75 7.89
C ILE A 229 -15.66 10.03 9.37
N PHE A 230 -15.50 9.00 10.21
CA PHE A 230 -15.16 9.23 11.62
C PHE A 230 -13.80 9.91 11.80
N PRO A 231 -12.71 9.54 11.09
CA PRO A 231 -11.45 10.24 11.24
C PRO A 231 -11.47 11.70 10.78
N LEU A 232 -12.30 12.06 9.79
CA LEU A 232 -12.38 13.43 9.27
C LEU A 232 -13.34 14.32 10.08
N PHE A 233 -14.50 13.79 10.47
CA PHE A 233 -15.59 14.59 11.04
C PHE A 233 -15.85 14.31 12.52
N GLY A 234 -15.28 13.24 13.08
CA GLY A 234 -15.49 12.80 14.46
C GLY A 234 -16.89 12.23 14.76
N LYS A 235 -17.84 12.39 13.85
CA LYS A 235 -19.22 11.90 13.96
C LYS A 235 -19.80 11.56 12.59
N PHE A 236 -20.86 10.75 12.59
CA PHE A 236 -21.67 10.44 11.43
C PHE A 236 -23.14 10.57 11.82
N GLU A 237 -23.90 11.40 11.10
CA GLU A 237 -25.31 11.65 11.38
C GLU A 237 -26.15 11.05 10.24
N VAL A 238 -27.13 10.21 10.61
CA VAL A 238 -28.09 9.67 9.67
C VAL A 238 -29.30 10.59 9.66
N ALA A 239 -29.44 11.39 8.60
CA ALA A 239 -30.62 12.21 8.41
C ALA A 239 -31.83 11.30 8.14
N THR A 240 -32.86 11.39 8.99
CA THR A 240 -34.18 10.86 8.67
C THR A 240 -34.84 11.79 7.66
N LEU A 241 -35.05 11.31 6.44
CA LEU A 241 -35.91 11.94 5.43
C LEU A 241 -37.38 11.89 5.87
#